data_AF-A0A1W5ZZ69-F1
#
_entry.id   AF-A0A1W5ZZ69-F1
#
_cell.length_a   1.000
_cell.length_b   1.000
_cell.length_c   1.000
_cell.angle_alpha   90.00
_cell.angle_beta   90.00
_cell.angle_gamma   90.00
#
_symmetry.space_group_name_H-M   'P 1'
#
loop_
_entity.id
_entity.type
_entity.pdbx_description
1 polymer ?
#
loop_
_entity_poly.entity_id
_entity_poly.type
_entity_poly.pdbx_seq_one_letter_code
_entity_poly.pdbx_strand_id
1 'polypeptide(L)'
;MGVAVLFLLLATVTPFLFIQMKKPVLAAVQSVLLVGMWVYFFQVLYFTTPAAFSMTWSSYYLSLIVAEVAWVMFIIAMVKANPKLQETMEKL
;
A
#
# COMPACT_ATOMS: atom_id res chain seq x y z
N MET A 1 5.76 -5.05 16.80
CA MET A 1 6.16 -4.15 15.69
C MET A 1 6.51 -4.86 14.38
N GLY A 2 6.95 -6.13 14.37
CA GLY A 2 7.33 -6.82 13.12
C GLY A 2 6.24 -6.86 12.04
N VAL A 3 4.98 -7.11 12.41
CA VAL A 3 3.85 -7.10 11.47
C VAL A 3 3.66 -5.71 10.84
N ALA A 4 3.76 -4.62 11.61
CA ALA A 4 3.62 -3.27 11.08
C ALA A 4 4.70 -2.95 10.02
N VAL A 5 5.93 -3.42 10.23
CA VAL A 5 7.02 -3.25 9.26
C VAL A 5 6.73 -3.97 7.94
N LEU A 6 6.13 -5.17 7.98
CA LEU A 6 5.73 -5.88 6.76
C LEU A 6 4.74 -5.06 5.93
N PHE A 7 3.70 -4.51 6.55
CA PHE A 7 2.75 -3.64 5.87
C PHE A 7 3.40 -2.35 5.34
N LEU A 8 4.40 -1.82 6.05
CA LEU A 8 5.20 -0.67 5.62
C LEU A 8 6.00 -0.96 4.34
N LEU A 9 6.61 -2.14 4.27
CA LEU A 9 7.32 -2.60 3.08
C LEU A 9 6.36 -2.81 1.91
N LEU A 10 5.20 -3.43 2.15
CA LEU A 10 4.17 -3.61 1.13
C LEU A 10 3.66 -2.26 0.59
N ALA A 11 3.44 -1.28 1.47
CA ALA A 11 3.05 0.08 1.09
C ALA A 11 4.13 0.82 0.29
N THR A 12 5.41 0.54 0.57
CA THR A 12 6.55 1.11 -0.14
C THR A 12 6.63 0.63 -1.60
N VAL A 13 6.21 -0.60 -1.87
CA VAL A 13 6.17 -1.16 -3.24
C VAL A 13 4.93 -0.71 -4.00
N THR A 14 3.87 -0.28 -3.31
CA THR A 14 2.57 0.05 -3.91
C THR A 14 2.61 1.05 -5.09
N PRO A 15 3.36 2.17 -5.06
CA PRO A 15 3.42 3.09 -6.19
C PRO A 15 3.83 2.40 -7.50
N PHE A 16 4.74 1.43 -7.42
CA PHE A 16 5.18 0.65 -8.59
C PHE A 16 4.09 -0.27 -9.13
N LEU A 17 3.29 -0.87 -8.24
CA LEU A 17 2.12 -1.66 -8.66
C LEU A 17 1.11 -0.80 -9.42
N PHE A 18 0.85 0.42 -8.94
CA PHE A 18 -0.03 1.36 -9.65
C PHE A 18 0.52 1.76 -11.02
N ILE A 19 1.83 1.96 -11.14
CA ILE A 19 2.47 2.24 -12.44
C ILE A 19 2.30 1.05 -13.39
N GLN A 20 2.56 -0.18 -12.92
CA GLN A 20 2.37 -1.40 -13.73
C GLN A 20 0.93 -1.55 -14.20
N MET A 21 -0.04 -1.21 -13.35
CA MET A 21 -1.47 -1.21 -13.68
C MET A 21 -1.93 0.01 -14.49
N LYS A 22 -1.01 0.87 -14.99
CA LYS A 22 -1.31 2.10 -15.75
C LYS A 22 -2.22 3.09 -14.99
N LYS A 23 -2.08 3.18 -13.66
CA LYS A 23 -2.81 4.10 -12.77
C LYS A 23 -1.87 5.16 -12.16
N PRO A 24 -1.28 6.08 -12.96
CA PRO A 24 -0.24 7.01 -12.50
C PRO A 24 -0.72 8.00 -11.43
N VAL A 25 -2.00 8.40 -11.47
CA VAL A 25 -2.57 9.30 -10.44
C VAL A 25 -2.55 8.63 -9.07
N LEU A 26 -2.94 7.36 -8.99
CA LEU A 26 -2.89 6.62 -7.72
C LEU A 26 -1.46 6.37 -7.26
N ALA A 27 -0.52 6.16 -8.20
CA ALA A 27 0.90 6.07 -7.87
C ALA A 27 1.41 7.37 -7.24
N ALA A 28 1.05 8.53 -7.80
CA ALA A 28 1.42 9.84 -7.26
C ALA A 28 0.83 10.09 -5.87
N VAL A 29 -0.47 9.82 -5.69
CA VAL A 29 -1.15 9.94 -4.39
C VAL A 29 -0.49 9.03 -3.35
N GLN A 30 -0.26 7.76 -3.69
CA GLN A 30 0.37 6.83 -2.78
C GLN A 30 1.80 7.24 -2.42
N SER A 31 2.59 7.77 -3.36
CA SER A 31 3.94 8.25 -3.06
C SER A 31 3.92 9.39 -2.03
N VAL A 32 2.97 10.33 -2.12
CA VAL A 32 2.82 11.40 -1.13
C VAL A 32 2.44 10.84 0.24
N LEU A 33 1.46 9.91 0.28
CA LEU A 33 1.04 9.25 1.52
C LEU A 33 2.18 8.44 2.14
N LEU A 34 2.97 7.77 1.32
CA LEU A 34 4.11 6.95 1.73
C LEU A 34 5.18 7.79 2.43
N VAL A 35 5.47 9.00 1.94
CA VAL A 35 6.40 9.92 2.64
C VAL A 35 5.88 10.21 4.04
N GLY A 36 4.61 10.58 4.18
CA GLY A 36 3.99 10.83 5.49
C GLY A 36 4.00 9.61 6.41
N MET A 37 3.78 8.42 5.85
CA MET A 37 3.83 7.14 6.54
C MET A 37 5.22 6.85 7.14
N TRP A 38 6.28 7.03 6.36
CA TRP A 38 7.64 6.84 6.86
C TRP A 38 8.02 7.87 7.92
N VAL A 39 7.60 9.14 7.74
CA VAL A 39 7.78 10.18 8.75
C VAL A 39 7.09 9.79 10.07
N TYR A 40 5.83 9.34 10.02
CA TYR A 40 5.12 8.87 11.21
C TYR A 40 5.83 7.71 11.90
N PHE A 41 6.29 6.72 11.12
CA PHE A 41 6.99 5.56 11.65
C PHE A 41 8.27 5.95 12.40
N PHE A 42 9.08 6.84 11.84
CA PHE A 42 10.28 7.33 12.52
C PHE A 42 9.96 8.19 13.74
N GLN A 43 8.87 8.98 13.72
CA GLN A 43 8.41 9.71 14.89
C GLN A 43 8.01 8.77 16.03
N VAL A 44 7.32 7.67 15.74
CA VAL A 44 6.95 6.65 16.74
C VAL A 44 8.17 5.92 17.31
N LEU A 45 9.19 5.66 16.48
CA LEU A 45 10.38 4.92 16.93
C LEU A 45 11.37 5.76 17.74
N TYR A 46 11.58 7.02 17.35
CA TYR A 46 12.70 7.82 17.86
C TYR A 46 12.27 9.09 18.60
N PHE A 47 11.01 9.49 18.49
CA PHE A 47 10.49 10.73 19.05
C PHE A 47 9.15 10.50 19.77
N THR A 48 8.37 11.55 19.91
CA THR A 48 7.02 11.49 20.47
C THR A 48 6.03 10.97 19.44
N THR A 49 5.18 10.04 19.85
CA THR A 49 4.07 9.55 19.04
C THR A 49 3.15 10.72 18.63
N PRO A 50 2.92 10.95 17.33
CA PRO A 50 2.02 12.00 16.86
C PRO A 50 0.59 11.77 17.35
N ALA A 51 -0.14 12.86 17.62
CA ALA A 51 -1.52 12.80 18.05
C ALA A 51 -2.42 12.10 17.01
N ALA A 52 -3.50 11.46 17.46
CA ALA A 52 -4.50 10.89 16.58
C ALA A 52 -5.06 11.96 15.62
N PHE A 53 -5.35 11.59 14.38
CA PHE A 53 -5.82 12.49 13.31
C PHE A 53 -4.87 13.63 12.92
N SER A 54 -3.64 13.67 13.44
CA SER A 54 -2.59 14.53 12.89
C SER A 54 -2.28 14.18 11.43
N MET A 55 -1.56 15.06 10.73
CA MET A 55 -1.24 14.86 9.32
C MET A 55 -0.37 13.61 9.08
N THR A 56 0.61 13.34 9.95
CA THR A 56 1.47 12.15 9.86
C THR A 56 0.72 10.88 10.26
N TRP A 57 -0.16 10.96 11.27
CA TRP A 57 -1.07 9.85 11.61
C TRP A 57 -1.99 9.51 10.43
N SER A 58 -2.67 10.51 9.86
CA SER A 58 -3.62 10.31 8.78
C SER A 58 -2.95 9.75 7.52
N SER A 59 -1.79 10.29 7.15
CA SER A 59 -1.02 9.77 6.01
C SER A 59 -0.53 8.34 6.23
N TYR A 60 -0.16 7.96 7.46
CA TYR A 60 0.20 6.58 7.78
C TYR A 60 -0.97 5.61 7.53
N TYR A 61 -2.14 5.87 8.11
CA TYR A 61 -3.28 4.95 7.96
C TYR A 61 -3.90 4.98 6.57
N LEU A 62 -3.97 6.15 5.93
CA LEU A 62 -4.43 6.24 4.53
C LEU A 62 -3.48 5.51 3.59
N SER A 63 -2.16 5.63 3.78
CA SER A 63 -1.16 4.89 2.99
C SER A 63 -1.37 3.37 3.11
N LEU A 64 -1.66 2.87 4.32
CA LEU A 64 -1.95 1.44 4.54
C LEU A 64 -3.19 0.98 3.78
N ILE A 65 -4.29 1.73 3.89
CA ILE A 65 -5.55 1.39 3.21
C ILE A 65 -5.34 1.37 1.70
N VAL A 66 -4.70 2.41 1.15
CA VAL A 66 -4.43 2.50 -0.29
C VAL A 66 -3.50 1.37 -0.74
N ALA A 67 -2.51 1.00 0.07
CA ALA A 67 -1.62 -0.14 -0.19
C ALA A 67 -2.40 -1.46 -0.30
N GLU A 68 -3.27 -1.76 0.65
CA GLU A 68 -4.09 -2.98 0.62
C GLU A 68 -4.97 -3.03 -0.63
N VAL A 69 -5.67 -1.93 -0.95
CA VAL A 69 -6.50 -1.83 -2.15
C VAL A 69 -5.67 -2.07 -3.41
N ALA A 70 -4.45 -1.54 -3.48
CA ALA A 70 -3.56 -1.74 -4.62
C ALA A 70 -3.13 -3.20 -4.78
N TRP A 71 -2.77 -3.87 -3.69
CA TRP A 71 -2.39 -5.29 -3.71
C TRP A 71 -3.55 -6.17 -4.16
N VAL A 72 -4.76 -5.92 -3.65
CA VAL A 72 -5.97 -6.64 -4.09
C VAL A 72 -6.24 -6.41 -5.58
N MET A 73 -6.20 -5.15 -6.05
CA MET A 73 -6.37 -4.84 -7.47
C MET A 73 -5.30 -5.49 -8.35
N PHE A 74 -4.05 -5.51 -7.89
CA PHE A 74 -2.95 -6.12 -8.62
C PHE A 74 -3.12 -7.63 -8.76
N ILE A 75 -3.51 -8.32 -7.68
CA ILE A 75 -3.80 -9.76 -7.72
C ILE A 75 -4.94 -10.05 -8.70
N ILE A 76 -6.03 -9.28 -8.65
CA ILE A 76 -7.16 -9.43 -9.59
C ILE A 76 -6.70 -9.21 -11.04
N ALA A 77 -5.88 -8.20 -11.30
CA ALA A 77 -5.34 -7.93 -12.62
C ALA A 77 -4.44 -9.08 -13.13
N MET A 78 -3.61 -9.64 -12.27
CA MET A 78 -2.75 -10.79 -12.57
C MET A 78 -3.56 -12.04 -12.93
N VAL A 79 -4.61 -12.34 -12.16
CA VAL A 79 -5.50 -13.48 -12.42
C VAL A 79 -6.20 -13.31 -13.77
N LYS A 80 -6.77 -12.13 -14.04
CA LYS A 80 -7.45 -11.84 -15.30
C LYS A 80 -6.54 -11.84 -16.52
N ALA A 81 -5.25 -11.55 -16.35
CA ALA A 81 -4.28 -11.58 -17.43
C ALA A 81 -3.81 -13.00 -17.80
N ASN A 82 -4.10 -14.03 -16.99
CA ASN A 82 -3.65 -15.40 -17.22
C ASN A 82 -4.84 -16.39 -17.32
N PRO A 83 -5.26 -16.78 -18.54
CA PRO A 83 -6.42 -17.64 -18.77
C PRO A 83 -6.31 -19.01 -18.08
N LYS A 84 -5.10 -19.59 -18.00
CA LYS A 84 -4.88 -20.88 -17.32
C LYS A 84 -5.07 -20.79 -15.81
N LEU A 85 -4.67 -19.67 -15.22
CA LEU A 85 -4.86 -19.43 -13.78
C LEU A 85 -6.35 -19.25 -13.46
N GLN A 86 -7.07 -18.53 -14.32
CA GLN A 86 -8.52 -18.35 -14.19
C GLN A 86 -9.28 -19.70 -14.27
N GLU A 87 -8.95 -20.53 -15.26
CA GLU A 87 -9.59 -21.86 -15.43
C GLU A 87 -9.31 -22.80 -14.24
N THR A 88 -8.16 -22.66 -13.59
CA THR A 88 -7.82 -23.45 -12.38
C THR A 88 -8.62 -22.97 -11.16
N MET A 89 -8.87 -21.66 -11.03
CA MET A 89 -9.65 -21.10 -9.92
C MET A 89 -11.16 -21.37 -10.04
N GLU A 90 -11.70 -21.47 -11.27
CA GLU A 90 -13.12 -21.81 -11.49
C GLU A 90 -13.45 -23.28 -11.18
N LYS A 91 -12.44 -24.15 -11.07
CA LYS A 91 -12.58 -25.59 -10.78
C LYS A 91 -12.40 -25.94 -9.29
N LEU A 92 -12.03 -24.97 -8.45
CA LEU A 92 -11.89 -25.09 -6.99
C LEU A 92 -13.19 -24.71 -6.28
#